data_AF-A0A965LY68-F1
#
_entry.id   AF-A0A965LY68-F1
#
_cell.length_a   1.000
_cell.length_b   1.000
_cell.length_c   1.000
_cell.angle_alpha   90.00
_cell.angle_beta   90.00
_cell.angle_gamma   90.00
#
_symmetry.space_group_name_H-M   'P 1'
#
loop_
_entity.id
_entity.type
_entity.pdbx_description
1 polymer ?
#
loop_
_entity_poly.entity_id
_entity_poly.type
_entity_poly.pdbx_seq_one_letter_code
_entity_poly.pdbx_strand_id
1 'polypeptide(L)' 'MMPHPERVFRSVQMSWRPEGLGEDSPWMRLFRNARVWLE' A
#
# COMPACT_ATOMS: atom_id res chain seq x y z
N MET A 1 -4.54 -10.88 -8.70
CA MET A 1 -5.36 -10.68 -7.49
C MET A 1 -6.51 -9.75 -7.86
N MET A 2 -7.73 -10.00 -7.38
CA MET A 2 -8.90 -9.15 -7.64
C MET A 2 -8.99 -7.84 -6.84
N PRO A 3 -8.22 -7.59 -5.74
CA PRO A 3 -7.93 -6.21 -5.33
C PRO A 3 -6.93 -5.54 -6.30
N HIS A 4 -6.93 -4.21 -6.31
CA HIS A 4 -5.97 -3.36 -7.05
C HIS A 4 -5.03 -2.62 -6.06
N PRO A 5 -4.01 -3.29 -5.46
CA PRO A 5 -3.06 -2.69 -4.52
C PRO A 5 -2.38 -1.42 -5.07
N GLU A 6 -2.17 -1.36 -6.38
CA GLU A 6 -1.54 -0.26 -7.10
C GLU A 6 -2.44 0.99 -7.20
N ARG A 7 -3.75 0.87 -6.95
CA ARG A 7 -4.65 2.03 -6.88
C ARG A 7 -4.72 2.65 -5.48
N VAL A 8 -4.32 1.88 -4.47
CA VAL A 8 -4.50 2.24 -3.05
C VAL A 8 -3.21 2.07 -2.25
N PHE A 9 -2.06 2.29 -2.88
CA PHE A 9 -0.76 2.17 -2.21
C PHE A 9 -0.47 3.36 -1.30
N ARG A 10 -1.05 4.54 -1.55
CA ARG A 10 -0.99 5.68 -0.62
C ARG A 10 -2.23 5.70 0.26
N SER A 11 -2.09 6.10 1.51
CA SER A 11 -3.20 6.19 2.45
C SER A 11 -4.30 7.16 1.99
N VAL A 12 -3.93 8.25 1.30
CA VAL A 12 -4.86 9.25 0.74
C VAL A 12 -5.78 8.68 -0.35
N GLN A 13 -5.42 7.55 -0.97
CA GLN A 13 -6.22 6.89 -2.00
C GLN A 13 -7.27 5.92 -1.42
N MET A 14 -7.24 5.65 -0.12
CA MET A 14 -8.20 4.77 0.54
C MET A 14 -9.50 5.54 0.81
N SER A 15 -10.65 4.97 0.43
CA SER A 15 -11.98 5.57 0.68
C SER A 15 -12.26 5.79 2.17
N TRP A 16 -11.65 4.96 3.02
CA TRP A 16 -11.60 5.12 4.47
C TRP A 16 -10.21 4.73 4.97
N ARG A 17 -9.69 5.45 5.96
CA ARG A 17 -8.45 5.13 6.67
C ARG A 17 -8.56 5.50 8.15
N PRO A 18 -7.88 4.77 9.06
CA PRO A 18 -7.79 5.19 10.46
C PRO A 18 -6.99 6.49 10.59
N GLU A 19 -7.33 7.27 11.62
CA GLU A 19 -6.57 8.47 12.00
C GLU A 19 -5.16 8.08 12.44
N GLY A 20 -4.16 8.90 12.10
CA GLY A 20 -2.75 8.61 12.37
C GLY A 20 -2.09 7.64 11.38
N LEU A 21 -2.82 7.09 10.41
CA LEU A 21 -2.18 6.35 9.31
C LEU A 21 -1.29 7.32 8.51
N GLY A 22 -0.01 6.97 8.38
CA GLY A 22 0.99 7.75 7.65
C GLY A 22 0.74 7.80 6.13
N GLU A 23 1.77 8.13 5.35
CA GLU A 23 1.64 8.30 3.89
C GLU A 23 1.35 6.98 3.16
N ASP A 24 1.97 5.90 3.58
CA ASP A 24 1.84 4.59 2.94
C ASP A 24 0.63 3.82 3.48
N SER A 25 -0.13 3.20 2.58
CA SER A 25 -1.09 2.18 2.96
C SER A 25 -0.40 0.84 3.23
N PRO A 26 -1.09 -0.12 3.88
CA PRO A 26 -0.56 -1.47 4.04
C PRO A 26 -0.20 -2.15 2.70
N TRP A 27 -0.83 -1.76 1.60
CA TRP A 27 -0.57 -2.32 0.27
C TRP A 27 0.84 -1.99 -0.24
N MET A 28 1.48 -0.92 0.24
CA MET A 28 2.89 -0.63 -0.10
C MET A 28 3.85 -1.75 0.31
N ARG A 29 3.50 -2.56 1.32
CA ARG A 29 4.32 -3.67 1.75
C ARG A 29 4.52 -4.71 0.65
N LEU A 30 3.53 -4.91 -0.22
CA LEU A 30 3.61 -5.86 -1.34
C LEU A 30 4.73 -5.46 -2.31
N PHE A 31 4.80 -4.18 -2.70
CA PHE A 31 5.80 -3.67 -3.62
C PHE A 31 7.20 -3.61 -2.98
N ARG A 32 7.28 -3.24 -1.69
CA ARG A 32 8.55 -3.27 -0.93
C ARG A 32 9.11 -4.68 -0.81
N ASN A 33 8.28 -5.67 -0.52
CA ASN A 33 8.71 -7.07 -0.45
C ASN A 33 9.24 -7.56 -1.81
N ALA A 34 8.58 -7.20 -2.92
CA ALA A 34 9.06 -7.54 -4.25
C ALA A 34 10.44 -6.93 -4.54
N ARG A 35 10.67 -5.67 -4.12
CA ARG A 35 11.98 -5.01 -4.25
C ARG A 35 13.06 -5.72 -3.44
N VAL A 36 12.77 -6.09 -2.20
CA VAL A 36 13.70 -6.83 -1.30
C VAL A 36 14.01 -8.21 -1.86
N TRP A 37 13.04 -8.91 -2.47
CA TRP A 37 13.28 -10.23 -3.07
C TRP A 37 14.23 -10.18 -4.27
N LEU A 38 14.29 -9.05 -4.97
CA LEU A 38 15.19 -8.83 -6.11
C LEU A 38 16.59 -8.33 -5.69
N GLU A 39 16.81 -8.00 -4.41
CA GLU A 39 18.14 -7.70 -3.85
C GLU A 39 18.83 -8.98 -3.38
#